data_AF-A0A1L5KRV5-F1
#
_entry.id   AF-A0A1L5KRV5-F1
#
_cell.length_a   1.000
_cell.length_b   1.000
_cell.length_c   1.000
_cell.angle_alpha   90.00
_cell.angle_beta   90.00
_cell.angle_gamma   90.00
#
_symmetry.space_group_name_H-M   'P 1'
#
loop_
_entity.id
_entity.type
_entity.pdbx_description
1 polymer ?
#
loop_
_entity_poly.entity_id
_entity_poly.type
_entity_poly.pdbx_seq_one_letter_code
_entity_poly.pdbx_strand_id
1 'polypeptide(L)' 'TIYDRHVPIVEELIARTPYDAPAFWMDRSVTDFYAFTRDSFRLEGYQAHLLEAKIPVAV' A
#
# COMPACT_ATOMS: atom_id res chain seq x y z
N THR A 1 -9.34 -4.99 -17.13
CA THR A 1 -10.01 -3.72 -17.44
C THR A 1 -10.35 -3.01 -16.15
N ILE A 2 -10.23 -1.69 -16.09
CA ILE A 2 -10.65 -0.88 -14.93
C ILE A 2 -12.18 -0.78 -14.97
N TYR A 3 -12.87 -0.91 -13.83
CA TYR A 3 -14.32 -0.69 -13.79
C TYR A 3 -14.62 0.79 -14.03
N ASP A 4 -15.66 1.12 -14.79
CA ASP A 4 -16.00 2.52 -15.12
C ASP A 4 -16.10 3.41 -13.86
N ARG A 5 -16.65 2.88 -12.77
CA ARG A 5 -16.75 3.57 -11.46
C ARG A 5 -15.40 3.88 -10.80
N HIS A 6 -14.31 3.28 -11.24
CA HIS A 6 -12.95 3.51 -10.73
C HIS A 6 -12.13 4.44 -11.63
N VAL A 7 -12.57 4.73 -12.86
CA VAL A 7 -11.80 5.56 -13.80
C VAL A 7 -11.51 6.96 -13.24
N PRO A 8 -12.49 7.71 -12.70
CA PRO A 8 -12.23 9.07 -12.22
C PRO A 8 -11.20 9.13 -11.08
N ILE A 9 -11.26 8.18 -10.12
CA ILE A 9 -10.33 8.15 -8.99
C ILE A 9 -8.92 7.70 -9.39
N VAL A 10 -8.80 6.85 -10.42
CA VAL A 10 -7.49 6.44 -10.96
C VAL A 10 -6.83 7.60 -11.69
N GLU A 11 -7.57 8.34 -12.53
CA GLU A 11 -7.07 9.53 -13.22
C GLU A 11 -6.52 10.57 -12.23
N GLU A 12 -7.23 10.79 -11.12
CA GLU A 12 -6.76 11.67 -10.05
C GLU A 12 -5.47 11.16 -9.40
N LEU A 13 -5.40 9.86 -9.07
CA LEU A 13 -4.25 9.28 -8.37
C LEU A 13 -2.97 9.30 -9.22
N ILE A 14 -3.05 8.98 -10.51
CA ILE A 14 -1.88 8.93 -11.40
C ILE A 14 -1.33 10.32 -11.73
N ALA A 15 -2.14 11.38 -11.56
CA ALA A 15 -1.70 12.76 -11.73
C ALA A 15 -0.85 13.29 -10.56
N ARG A 16 -0.86 12.59 -9.41
CA ARG A 16 -0.11 13.00 -8.20
C ARG A 16 1.36 12.66 -8.35
N THR A 17 2.24 13.53 -7.85
CA THR A 17 3.67 13.25 -7.76
C THR A 17 3.92 12.07 -6.81
N PRO A 18 4.62 11.00 -7.25
CA PRO A 18 4.97 9.89 -6.36
C PRO A 18 5.91 10.35 -5.22
N TYR A 19 5.76 9.73 -4.04
CA TYR A 19 6.78 9.80 -2.99
C TYR A 19 7.88 8.77 -3.26
N ASP A 20 9.02 8.93 -2.59
CA ASP A 20 10.06 7.90 -2.58
C ASP A 20 9.51 6.57 -2.05
N ALA A 21 10.02 5.47 -2.59
CA ALA A 21 9.62 4.15 -2.14
C ALA A 21 10.09 3.91 -0.68
N PRO A 22 9.25 3.29 0.16
CA PRO A 22 9.66 2.93 1.52
C PRO A 22 10.74 1.85 1.50
N ALA A 23 11.54 1.81 2.55
CA ALA A 23 12.43 0.67 2.80
C ALA A 23 11.65 -0.42 3.55
N PHE A 24 11.64 -1.63 2.99
CA PHE A 24 11.09 -2.79 3.68
C PHE A 24 12.13 -3.39 4.63
N TRP A 25 11.79 -3.41 5.91
CA TRP A 25 12.58 -4.07 6.96
C TRP A 25 11.83 -5.29 7.48
N MET A 26 12.58 -6.37 7.72
CA MET A 26 12.08 -7.62 8.27
C MET A 26 13.02 -8.12 9.37
N ASP A 27 12.46 -8.62 10.46
CA ASP A 27 13.21 -9.26 11.53
C ASP A 27 13.84 -10.56 11.01
N ARG A 28 15.18 -10.58 10.95
CA ARG A 28 15.95 -11.71 10.44
C ARG A 28 16.18 -12.81 11.47
N SER A 29 15.78 -12.59 12.73
CA SER A 29 15.90 -13.60 13.78
C SER A 29 14.78 -14.63 13.74
N VAL A 30 13.66 -14.32 13.07
CA VAL A 30 12.54 -15.26 12.89
C VAL A 30 12.88 -16.26 11.79
N THR A 31 13.03 -17.53 12.17
CA THR A 31 13.41 -18.61 11.25
C THR A 31 12.28 -19.62 10.97
N ASP A 32 11.14 -19.49 11.64
CA ASP A 32 9.92 -20.26 11.38
C ASP A 32 8.90 -19.37 10.67
N PHE A 33 8.45 -19.81 9.50
CA PHE A 33 7.48 -19.10 8.68
C PHE A 33 6.19 -18.77 9.43
N TYR A 34 5.72 -19.65 10.31
CA TYR A 34 4.47 -19.43 11.06
C TYR A 34 4.66 -18.61 12.33
N ALA A 35 5.91 -18.29 12.70
CA ALA A 35 6.22 -17.48 13.87
C ALA A 35 6.24 -15.96 13.58
N PHE A 36 6.11 -15.56 12.31
CA PHE A 36 6.01 -14.15 11.93
C PHE A 36 4.76 -13.49 12.55
N THR A 37 4.94 -12.29 13.07
CA THR A 37 3.84 -11.43 13.56
C THR A 37 3.88 -10.09 12.85
N ARG A 38 2.91 -9.22 13.14
CA ARG A 38 2.90 -7.85 12.60
C ARG A 38 4.16 -7.05 12.96
N ASP A 39 4.74 -7.33 14.13
CA ASP A 39 5.91 -6.61 14.63
C ASP A 39 7.22 -7.06 13.97
N SER A 40 7.20 -8.20 13.27
CA SER A 40 8.34 -8.70 12.51
C SER A 40 8.64 -7.88 11.24
N PHE A 41 7.81 -6.91 10.89
CA PHE A 41 7.91 -6.13 9.66
C PHE A 41 7.77 -4.64 9.92
N ARG A 42 8.49 -3.83 9.14
CA ARG A 42 8.32 -2.37 9.11
C ARG A 42 8.49 -1.85 7.68
N LEU A 43 7.76 -0.78 7.38
CA LEU A 43 7.97 0.04 6.19
C LEU A 43 8.53 1.38 6.66
N GLU A 44 9.85 1.51 6.55
CA GLU A 44 10.55 2.72 6.97
C GLU A 44 10.39 3.80 5.90
N GLY A 45 10.06 5.02 6.33
CA GLY A 45 9.78 6.13 5.42
C GLY A 45 8.48 6.00 4.63
N TYR A 46 7.53 5.16 5.06
CA TYR A 46 6.26 5.01 4.35
C TYR A 46 5.44 6.30 4.35
N GLN A 47 5.17 6.80 3.15
CA GLN A 47 4.30 7.94 2.88
C GLN A 47 3.24 7.54 1.87
N ALA A 48 2.01 8.00 2.10
CA ALA A 48 0.90 7.75 1.21
C ALA A 48 0.10 9.04 1.01
N HIS A 49 -0.39 9.24 -0.21
CA HIS A 49 -1.36 10.29 -0.46
C HIS A 49 -2.70 9.91 0.17
N LEU A 50 -3.38 10.88 0.79
CA LEU A 50 -4.71 10.66 1.34
C LEU A 50 -5.70 10.30 0.22
N LEU A 51 -6.54 9.32 0.50
CA LEU A 51 -7.63 8.93 -0.37
C LEU A 51 -8.95 9.36 0.29
N GLU A 52 -9.54 10.45 -0.20
CA GLU A 52 -10.74 11.04 0.41
C GLU A 52 -12.00 10.20 0.17
N ALA A 53 -11.99 9.34 -0.86
CA ALA A 53 -13.11 8.48 -1.22
C ALA A 53 -12.77 6.99 -1.09
N LYS A 54 -13.70 6.17 -0.59
CA LYS A 54 -13.56 4.72 -0.58
C LYS A 54 -13.67 4.17 -2.01
N ILE A 55 -12.73 3.31 -2.41
CA ILE A 55 -12.84 2.56 -3.67
C ILE A 55 -13.81 1.39 -3.46
N PRO A 56 -14.92 1.30 -4.22
CA PRO A 56 -15.88 0.23 -4.06
C PRO A 56 -15.31 -1.11 -4.53
N VAL A 57 -15.39 -2.13 -3.69
CA VAL A 57 -15.04 -3.52 -4.03
C VAL A 57 -16.15 -4.09 -4.91
N ALA A 58 -15.80 -4.78 -5.99
CA ALA A 58 -16.77 -5.54 -6.78
C ALA A 58 -17.19 -6.80 -6.01
N VAL A 59 -18.50 -7.07 -5.98
CA VAL A 59 -19.10 -8.30 -5.43
C VAL A 59 -19.33 -9.28 -6.57
#